data_AF-A0A7K2VUX5-F1
#
_entry.id   AF-A0A7K2VUX5-F1
#
_cell.length_a   1.000
_cell.length_b   1.000
_cell.length_c   1.000
_cell.angle_alpha   90.00
_cell.angle_beta   90.00
_cell.angle_gamma   90.00
#
_symmetry.space_group_name_H-M   'P 1'
#
loop_
_entity.id
_entity.type
_entity.pdbx_description
1 polymer ?
#
loop_
_entity_poly.entity_id
_entity_poly.type
_entity_poly.pdbx_seq_one_letter_code
_entity_poly.pdbx_strand_id
1 'polypeptide(L)'
;KYFAIIPALFAAVYPGLDRLNIMRLASPDSAILSAVVFNALIIIALVPLSLRGVRYRPVSADRLLRRNLAVYGLGGLVAPFAGIKLIDLLLSLIPGIG
;
A
#
# COMPACT_ATOMS: atom_id res chain seq x y z
N LYS A 1 0.65 4.80 0.34
CA LYS A 1 0.28 5.85 1.34
C LYS A 1 0.12 7.23 0.70
N TYR A 2 1.16 7.87 0.16
CA TYR A 2 1.06 9.22 -0.42
C TYR A 2 -0.04 9.34 -1.49
N PHE A 3 -0.11 8.40 -2.44
CA PHE A 3 -1.15 8.35 -3.46
C PHE A 3 -2.58 8.08 -2.95
N ALA A 4 -2.74 7.54 -1.73
CA ALA A 4 -4.06 7.29 -1.15
C ALA A 4 -4.53 8.46 -0.28
N ILE A 5 -3.61 9.07 0.48
CA ILE A 5 -3.93 10.09 1.48
C ILE A 5 -3.99 11.50 0.88
N ILE A 6 -3.10 11.84 -0.05
CA ILE A 6 -3.07 13.21 -0.62
C ILE A 6 -4.37 13.53 -1.38
N PRO A 7 -4.87 12.69 -2.30
CA PRO A 7 -6.14 12.97 -2.96
C PRO A 7 -7.30 13.06 -1.96
N ALA A 8 -7.35 12.15 -0.99
CA ALA A 8 -8.39 12.14 0.05
C ALA A 8 -8.41 13.43 0.88
N LEU A 9 -7.27 13.88 1.39
CA LEU A 9 -7.19 15.10 2.21
C LEU A 9 -7.55 16.38 1.46
N PHE A 10 -7.28 16.42 0.15
CA PHE A 10 -7.40 17.66 -0.63
C PHE A 10 -8.56 17.66 -1.64
N ALA A 11 -9.28 16.54 -1.83
CA ALA A 11 -10.41 16.46 -2.76
C ALA A 11 -11.51 17.50 -2.44
N ALA A 12 -11.72 17.83 -1.16
CA ALA A 12 -12.69 18.83 -0.73
C ALA A 12 -12.28 20.29 -1.04
N VAL A 13 -10.97 20.56 -1.18
CA VAL A 13 -10.42 21.92 -1.34
C VAL A 13 -9.92 22.16 -2.78
N TYR A 14 -9.46 21.12 -3.45
CA TYR A 14 -8.90 21.16 -4.80
C TYR A 14 -9.45 19.99 -5.63
N PRO A 15 -10.61 20.14 -6.30
CA PRO A 15 -11.21 19.09 -7.11
C PRO A 15 -10.34 18.62 -8.29
N GLY A 16 -9.31 19.40 -8.67
CA GLY A 16 -8.30 18.96 -9.66
C GLY A 16 -7.41 17.80 -9.18
N LEU A 17 -7.25 17.61 -7.87
CA LEU A 17 -6.49 16.49 -7.28
C LEU A 17 -7.25 15.17 -7.30
N ASP A 18 -8.55 15.18 -7.61
CA ASP A 18 -9.36 13.99 -7.76
C ASP A 18 -8.86 13.13 -8.95
N ARG A 19 -8.20 13.75 -9.95
CA ARG A 19 -7.50 13.05 -11.04
C ARG A 19 -6.26 12.27 -10.59
N LEU A 20 -5.68 12.61 -9.43
CA LEU A 20 -4.60 11.84 -8.81
C LEU A 20 -5.09 10.65 -7.99
N ASN A 21 -6.42 10.49 -7.82
CA ASN A 21 -7.03 9.29 -7.24
C ASN A 21 -6.93 8.11 -8.22
N ILE A 22 -5.70 7.68 -8.51
CA ILE A 22 -5.38 6.54 -9.39
C ILE A 22 -6.05 5.25 -8.88
N MET A 23 -6.37 5.17 -7.59
CA MET A 23 -6.99 4.01 -6.96
C MET A 23 -8.52 3.99 -7.04
N ARG A 24 -9.19 5.10 -7.40
CA ARG A 24 -10.65 5.28 -7.39
C ARG A 24 -11.29 4.82 -6.06
N LEU A 25 -10.73 5.27 -4.94
CA LEU A 25 -11.25 4.97 -3.60
C LEU A 25 -12.63 5.63 -3.41
N ALA A 26 -13.53 4.96 -2.68
CA ALA A 26 -14.96 5.31 -2.62
C ALA A 26 -15.23 6.63 -1.90
N SER A 27 -14.54 6.89 -0.78
CA SER A 27 -14.63 8.16 -0.04
C SER A 27 -13.25 8.60 0.52
N PRO A 28 -13.06 9.91 0.78
CA PRO A 28 -11.85 10.41 1.44
C PRO A 28 -11.58 9.77 2.80
N ASP A 29 -12.63 9.56 3.59
CA ASP A 29 -12.53 8.98 4.94
C ASP A 29 -12.16 7.49 4.88
N SER A 30 -12.77 6.72 3.96
CA SER A 30 -12.43 5.30 3.76
C SER A 30 -10.99 5.13 3.27
N ALA A 31 -10.50 6.04 2.42
CA ALA A 31 -9.13 6.04 1.91
C ALA A 31 -8.09 6.24 3.03
N ILE A 32 -8.33 7.19 3.94
CA ILE A 32 -7.46 7.44 5.09
C ILE A 32 -7.48 6.25 6.05
N LEU A 33 -8.67 5.74 6.40
CA LEU A 33 -8.84 4.57 7.25
C LEU A 33 -8.11 3.35 6.67
N SER A 34 -8.33 3.06 5.40
CA SER A 34 -7.69 1.94 4.70
C SER A 34 -6.17 2.04 4.72
N ALA A 35 -5.62 3.25 4.51
CA ALA A 35 -4.18 3.48 4.55
C ALA A 35 -3.60 3.29 5.97
N VAL A 36 -4.32 3.68 7.02
CA VAL A 36 -3.90 3.49 8.41
C VAL A 36 -3.97 2.01 8.81
N VAL A 37 -5.09 1.34 8.51
CA VAL A 37 -5.27 -0.10 8.78
C VAL A 37 -4.22 -0.93 8.05
N PHE A 38 -3.92 -0.62 6.78
CA PHE A 38 -2.87 -1.30 6.04
C PHE A 38 -1.50 -1.19 6.74
N ASN A 39 -1.13 -0.01 7.25
CA ASN A 39 0.14 0.16 7.96
C ASN A 39 0.19 -0.68 9.25
N ALA A 40 -0.92 -0.81 9.97
CA ALA A 40 -0.99 -1.66 11.16
C ALA A 40 -0.80 -3.14 10.81
N LEU A 41 -1.48 -3.61 9.77
CA LEU A 41 -1.42 -5.02 9.34
C LEU A 41 -0.07 -5.39 8.72
N ILE A 42 0.52 -4.50 7.91
CA ILE A 42 1.77 -4.81 7.20
C ILE A 42 2.95 -4.98 8.16
N ILE A 43 2.97 -4.25 9.28
CA ILE A 43 4.01 -4.43 10.31
C ILE A 43 3.91 -5.84 10.90
N ILE A 44 2.72 -6.28 11.32
CA ILE A 44 2.51 -7.62 11.89
C ILE A 44 2.92 -8.71 10.88
N ALA A 45 2.60 -8.52 9.60
CA ALA A 45 2.98 -9.46 8.55
C ALA A 45 4.50 -9.51 8.29
N LEU A 46 5.20 -8.38 8.39
CA LEU A 46 6.64 -8.28 8.09
C LEU A 46 7.55 -8.63 9.27
N VAL A 47 7.11 -8.47 10.52
CA VAL A 47 7.86 -8.88 11.71
C VAL A 47 8.39 -10.33 11.62
N PRO A 48 7.57 -11.37 11.36
CA PRO A 48 8.09 -12.73 11.26
C PRO A 48 9.06 -12.92 10.09
N LEU A 49 8.87 -12.17 8.99
CA LEU A 49 9.80 -12.18 7.86
C LEU A 49 11.16 -11.58 8.25
N SER A 50 11.18 -10.49 9.03
CA SER A 50 12.43 -9.89 9.53
C SER A 50 13.18 -10.80 10.51
N LEU A 51 12.45 -11.58 11.33
CA LEU A 51 13.06 -12.50 12.30
C LEU A 51 13.65 -13.76 11.67
N ARG A 52 13.05 -14.26 10.58
CA ARG A 52 13.53 -15.47 9.88
C ARG A 52 14.82 -15.22 9.07
N GLY A 53 15.15 -13.96 8.80
CA GLY A 53 16.27 -13.58 7.95
C GLY A 53 16.08 -14.01 6.49
N VAL A 54 16.86 -13.40 5.59
CA VAL A 54 16.82 -13.76 4.16
C VAL A 54 17.88 -14.82 3.89
N ARG A 55 17.49 -15.97 3.33
CA ARG A 55 18.43 -17.03 2.94
C ARG A 55 19.46 -16.47 1.95
N TYR A 56 20.70 -16.33 2.41
CA TYR A 56 21.81 -15.89 1.56
C TYR A 56 22.15 -16.98 0.54
N ARG A 57 22.24 -16.60 -0.73
CA ARG A 57 22.76 -17.46 -1.80
C ARG A 57 24.02 -16.80 -2.36
N PRO A 58 25.14 -17.53 -2.50
CA PRO A 58 26.35 -17.00 -3.11
C PRO A 58 26.10 -16.82 -4.62
N VAL A 59 25.74 -15.60 -5.00
CA VAL A 59 25.61 -15.14 -6.38
C VAL A 59 26.36 -13.82 -6.49
N SER A 60 26.81 -13.49 -7.70
CA SER A 60 27.48 -12.23 -7.97
C SER A 60 26.63 -11.03 -7.53
N ALA A 61 27.28 -9.98 -7.02
CA ALA A 61 26.61 -8.84 -6.40
C ALA A 61 25.62 -8.14 -7.36
N ASP A 62 25.96 -8.07 -8.65
CA ASP A 62 25.10 -7.51 -9.71
C ASP A 62 23.79 -8.31 -9.86
N ARG A 63 23.87 -9.64 -9.82
CA ARG A 63 22.73 -10.54 -10.00
C ARG A 63 21.86 -10.56 -8.75
N LEU A 64 22.48 -10.50 -7.57
CA LEU A 64 21.78 -10.38 -6.30
C LEU A 64 20.99 -9.06 -6.22
N LEU A 65 21.62 -7.94 -6.58
CA LEU A 65 21.00 -6.62 -6.55
C LEU A 65 19.78 -6.55 -7.50
N ARG A 66 19.94 -7.00 -8.75
CA ARG A 66 18.83 -7.02 -9.72
C ARG A 66 17.66 -7.86 -9.23
N ARG A 67 17.92 -9.04 -8.67
CA ARG A 67 16.88 -9.92 -8.14
C ARG A 67 16.18 -9.32 -6.92
N ASN A 68 16.92 -8.68 -6.01
CA ASN A 68 16.35 -8.03 -4.84
C ASN A 68 15.51 -6.81 -5.23
N LEU A 69 15.98 -5.99 -6.17
CA LEU A 69 15.20 -4.87 -6.70
C LEU A 69 13.94 -5.36 -7.43
N ALA A 70 14.04 -6.43 -8.22
CA ALA A 70 12.87 -6.99 -8.89
C ALA A 70 11.84 -7.53 -7.89
N VAL A 71 12.25 -8.32 -6.89
CA VAL A 71 11.29 -8.96 -5.97
C VAL A 71 10.83 -8.01 -4.87
N TYR A 72 11.75 -7.40 -4.13
CA TYR A 72 11.42 -6.53 -3.00
C TYR A 72 11.08 -5.11 -3.44
N GLY A 73 11.62 -4.63 -4.56
CA GLY A 73 11.24 -3.33 -5.13
C GLY A 73 9.87 -3.37 -5.79
N LEU A 74 9.62 -4.29 -6.74
CA LEU A 74 8.27 -4.40 -7.35
C LEU A 74 7.24 -4.91 -6.35
N GLY A 75 7.59 -5.88 -5.51
CA GLY A 75 6.71 -6.37 -4.46
C GLY A 75 6.34 -5.27 -3.47
N GLY A 76 7.32 -4.48 -3.03
CA GLY A 76 7.10 -3.32 -2.14
C GLY A 76 6.32 -2.19 -2.81
N LEU A 77 6.39 -2.06 -4.13
CA LEU A 77 5.60 -1.09 -4.88
C LEU A 77 4.14 -1.55 -5.04
N VAL A 78 3.90 -2.81 -5.41
CA VAL A 78 2.56 -3.31 -5.75
C VAL A 78 1.74 -3.71 -4.52
N ALA A 79 2.36 -4.35 -3.52
CA ALA A 79 1.69 -4.81 -2.31
C ALA A 79 0.86 -3.73 -1.58
N PRO A 80 1.36 -2.49 -1.35
CA PRO A 80 0.57 -1.46 -0.68
C PRO A 80 -0.62 -0.98 -1.50
N PHE A 81 -0.54 -0.97 -2.84
CA PHE A 81 -1.67 -0.57 -3.68
C PHE A 81 -2.79 -1.62 -3.62
N ALA A 82 -2.42 -2.90 -3.76
CA ALA A 82 -3.38 -4.00 -3.67
C ALA A 82 -4.00 -4.09 -2.26
N GLY A 83 -3.18 -3.97 -1.21
CA GLY A 83 -3.63 -4.08 0.17
C GLY A 83 -4.58 -2.95 0.59
N ILE A 84 -4.22 -1.69 0.29
CA ILE A 84 -5.09 -0.53 0.61
C ILE A 84 -6.42 -0.64 -0.15
N LYS A 85 -6.40 -1.04 -1.43
CA LYS A 85 -7.62 -1.18 -2.22
C LYS A 85 -8.52 -2.32 -1.73
N LEU A 86 -7.95 -3.45 -1.33
CA LEU A 86 -8.72 -4.54 -0.73
C LEU A 86 -9.38 -4.12 0.58
N ILE A 87 -8.66 -3.37 1.42
CA ILE A 87 -9.22 -2.86 2.69
C ILE A 87 -10.34 -1.85 2.40
N ASP A 88 -10.15 -0.94 1.45
CA ASP A 88 -11.17 0.05 1.06
C ASP A 88 -12.45 -0.62 0.52
N LEU A 89 -12.29 -1.66 -0.30
CA LEU A 89 -13.42 -2.46 -0.79
C LEU A 89 -14.14 -3.18 0.35
N LEU A 90 -13.41 -3.73 1.32
CA LEU A 90 -14.01 -4.37 2.50
C LEU A 90 -14.74 -3.36 3.40
N LEU A 91 -14.20 -2.16 3.57
CA LEU A 91 -14.81 -1.11 4.38
C LEU A 91 -16.04 -0.48 3.70
N SER A 92 -16.01 -0.30 2.38
CA SER A 92 -17.17 0.23 1.62
C SER A 92 -18.35 -0.74 1.55
N LEU A 93 -18.14 -2.03 1.82
CA LEU A 93 -19.22 -3.01 1.98
C LEU A 93 -19.95 -2.90 3.33
N ILE A 94 -19.42 -2.13 4.30
CA ILE A 94 -20.03 -1.92 5.62
C ILE A 94 -20.96 -0.69 5.55
N PRO A 95 -22.29 -0.85 5.78
CA PRO A 95 -23.22 0.27 5.74
C PRO A 95 -22.87 1.34 6.77
N GLY A 96 -22.72 2.59 6.33
CA GLY A 96 -22.38 3.76 7.17
C GLY A 96 -20.97 4.33 6.97
N ILE A 97 -20.12 3.69 6.16
CA ILE A 97 -18.73 4.11 5.88
C ILE A 97 -18.46 4.31 4.37
N GLY A 98 -19.39 3.84 3.52
CA GLY A 98 -19.35 3.97 2.05
C GLY A 98 -20.06 5.21 1.53
#